data_AF-A0A377ZJF4-F1
#
_entry.id   AF-A0A377ZJF4-F1
#
_cell.length_a   1.000
_cell.length_b   1.000
_cell.length_c   1.000
_cell.angle_alpha   90.00
_cell.angle_beta   90.00
_cell.angle_gamma   90.00
#
_symmetry.space_group_name_H-M   'P 1'
#
loop_
_entity.id
_entity.type
_entity.pdbx_description
1 polymer ?
#
loop_
_entity_poly.entity_id
_entity_poly.type
_entity_poly.pdbx_seq_one_letter_code
_entity_poly.pdbx_strand_id
1 'polypeptide(L)' 'MSENRQLRLGTILHGASGNMSAWRHPAAQADASINFDFVTQTALKAEAGKLDLFLSPTVYILTKNRFPIF' A
#
# COMPACT_ATOMS: atom_id res chain seq x y z
N MET A 1 -15.49 12.83 -34.08
CA MET A 1 -15.36 11.45 -33.58
C MET A 1 -15.18 11.52 -32.08
N SER A 2 -16.02 10.82 -31.31
CA SER A 2 -15.88 10.75 -29.85
C SER A 2 -14.63 9.93 -29.51
N GLU A 3 -13.65 10.54 -28.85
CA GLU A 3 -12.45 9.85 -28.34
C GLU A 3 -12.85 8.69 -27.44
N ASN A 4 -12.38 7.48 -27.77
CA ASN A 4 -12.63 6.27 -26.98
C ASN A 4 -11.75 6.31 -25.71
N ARG A 5 -12.30 6.81 -24.61
CA ARG A 5 -11.57 6.97 -23.35
C ARG A 5 -11.36 5.60 -22.70
N GLN A 6 -10.11 5.14 -22.66
CA GLN A 6 -9.74 3.95 -21.89
C GLN A 6 -9.50 4.32 -20.42
N LEU A 7 -10.09 3.55 -19.51
CA LEU A 7 -9.84 3.68 -18.08
C LEU A 7 -8.46 3.10 -17.77
N ARG A 8 -7.54 3.94 -17.25
CA ARG A 8 -6.26 3.45 -16.70
C ARG A 8 -6.46 3.10 -15.24
N LEU A 9 -6.11 1.87 -14.89
CA LEU A 9 -6.19 1.35 -13.54
C LEU A 9 -4.78 1.21 -12.98
N GLY A 10 -4.60 1.69 -11.75
CA GLY A 10 -3.34 1.60 -11.02
C GLY A 10 -3.54 0.92 -9.67
N THR A 11 -2.48 0.28 -9.17
CA THR A 11 -2.44 -0.34 -7.84
C THR A 11 -1.53 0.46 -6.93
N ILE A 12 -2.03 0.80 -5.75
CA ILE A 12 -1.24 1.44 -4.69
C ILE A 12 -0.73 0.35 -3.73
N LEU A 13 0.58 0.29 -3.55
CA LEU A 13 1.19 -0.56 -2.53
C LEU A 13 1.05 0.09 -1.15
N HIS A 14 0.06 -0.35 -0.37
CA HIS A 14 -0.30 0.25 0.93
C HIS A 14 -0.35 -0.79 2.07
N GLY A 15 0.66 -1.65 2.17
CA GLY A 15 0.79 -2.62 3.27
C GLY A 15 -0.48 -3.43 3.52
N ALA A 16 -0.95 -3.49 4.78
CA ALA A 16 -2.16 -4.22 5.12
C ALA A 16 -3.44 -3.63 4.49
N SER A 17 -3.54 -2.30 4.40
CA SER A 17 -4.57 -1.54 3.68
C SER A 17 -4.38 -0.03 3.93
N GLY A 18 -5.12 0.81 3.21
CA GLY A 18 -5.26 2.23 3.53
C GLY A 18 -6.15 2.57 4.73
N ASN A 19 -6.79 1.58 5.35
CA ASN A 19 -7.50 1.74 6.62
C ASN A 19 -6.57 1.39 7.80
N MET A 20 -6.42 2.32 8.74
CA MET A 20 -5.55 2.17 9.93
C MET A 20 -5.84 0.93 10.80
N SER A 21 -7.05 0.36 10.74
CA SER A 21 -7.41 -0.85 11.49
C SER A 21 -7.46 -2.11 10.63
N ALA A 22 -7.13 -2.05 9.34
CA ALA A 22 -7.26 -3.19 8.44
C ALA A 22 -6.37 -4.38 8.78
N TRP A 23 -5.24 -4.13 9.45
CA TRP A 23 -4.35 -5.19 9.96
C TRP A 23 -5.05 -6.16 10.93
N ARG A 24 -6.21 -5.79 11.49
CA ARG A 24 -7.01 -6.64 12.39
C ARG A 24 -7.97 -7.57 11.64
N HIS A 25 -8.10 -7.42 10.32
CA HIS A 25 -9.01 -8.25 9.56
C HIS A 25 -8.46 -9.68 9.45
N PRO A 26 -9.26 -10.75 9.63
CA PRO A 26 -8.78 -12.13 9.60
C PRO A 26 -8.10 -12.54 8.28
N ALA A 27 -8.50 -11.91 7.18
CA ALA A 27 -7.90 -12.13 5.86
C ALA A 27 -6.77 -11.15 5.51
N ALA A 28 -6.43 -10.21 6.40
CA ALA A 28 -5.33 -9.29 6.18
C ALA A 28 -4.03 -9.87 6.76
N GLN A 29 -2.94 -9.69 6.01
CA GLN A 29 -1.61 -10.02 6.49
C GLN A 29 -1.14 -8.87 7.40
N ALA A 30 -1.02 -9.11 8.70
CA ALA A 30 -0.77 -8.06 9.70
C ALA A 30 0.60 -7.37 9.52
N ASP A 31 1.60 -8.07 9.00
CA ASP A 31 2.96 -7.61 8.71
C ASP A 31 3.15 -7.11 7.26
N ALA A 32 2.07 -7.03 6.46
CA ALA A 32 2.12 -6.63 5.06
C ALA A 32 2.84 -5.30 4.79
N SER A 33 2.84 -4.39 5.76
CA SER A 33 3.50 -3.07 5.63
C SER A 33 5.04 -3.13 5.67
N ILE A 34 5.63 -4.23 6.16
CA ILE A 34 7.09 -4.40 6.27
C ILE A 34 7.61 -5.66 5.58
N ASN A 35 6.72 -6.49 5.03
CA ASN A 35 7.05 -7.76 4.42
C ASN A 35 7.39 -7.58 2.93
N PHE A 36 8.65 -7.86 2.55
CA PHE A 36 9.13 -7.75 1.18
C PHE A 36 8.39 -8.71 0.22
N ASP A 37 8.16 -9.96 0.64
CA ASP A 37 7.48 -10.96 -0.18
C ASP A 37 6.05 -10.56 -0.51
N PHE A 38 5.36 -9.90 0.43
CA PHE A 38 4.02 -9.35 0.21
C PHE A 38 4.02 -8.27 -0.88
N VAL A 39 5.02 -7.39 -0.86
CA VAL A 39 5.21 -6.35 -1.87
C VAL A 39 5.50 -6.97 -3.23
N THR A 40 6.40 -7.95 -3.29
CA THR A 40 6.76 -8.65 -4.54
C THR A 40 5.55 -9.37 -5.15
N GLN A 41 4.79 -10.11 -4.35
CA GLN A 41 3.59 -10.80 -4.84
C GLN A 41 2.52 -9.82 -5.34
N THR A 42 2.35 -8.69 -4.66
CA THR A 42 1.39 -7.66 -5.08
C THR A 42 1.83 -6.98 -6.36
N ALA A 43 3.13 -6.70 -6.53
CA ALA A 43 3.70 -6.14 -7.75
C ALA A 43 3.54 -7.10 -8.94
N LEU A 44 3.83 -8.40 -8.77
CA LEU A 44 3.65 -9.41 -9.81
C LEU A 44 2.17 -9.56 -10.23
N LYS A 45 1.24 -9.49 -9.28
CA LYS A 45 -0.20 -9.48 -9.58
C LYS A 45 -0.62 -8.22 -10.34
N ALA A 46 -0.09 -7.05 -9.98
CA ALA A 46 -0.35 -5.80 -10.68
C ALA A 46 0.20 -5.83 -12.12
N GLU A 47 1.41 -6.39 -12.30
CA GLU A 47 2.03 -6.59 -13.62
C GLU A 47 1.18 -7.51 -14.51
N ALA A 48 0.71 -8.65 -13.98
CA ALA A 48 -0.21 -9.54 -14.70
C ALA A 48 -1.52 -8.85 -15.12
N GLY A 49 -2.00 -7.91 -14.30
CA GLY A 49 -3.17 -7.07 -14.59
C GLY A 49 -2.90 -5.89 -15.53
N LYS A 50 -1.66 -5.67 -15.99
CA LYS A 50 -1.22 -4.48 -16.73
C LYS A 50 -1.58 -3.16 -16.02
N LEU A 51 -1.51 -3.18 -14.69
CA LEU A 51 -1.83 -2.03 -13.84
C LEU A 51 -0.56 -1.21 -13.59
N ASP A 52 -0.71 0.11 -13.54
CA ASP A 52 0.37 1.00 -13.13
C ASP A 52 0.61 0.87 -11.60
N LEU A 53 1.87 0.90 -11.15
CA LEU A 53 2.23 0.71 -9.74
C LEU A 53 2.59 2.05 -9.08
N PHE A 54 2.01 2.34 -7.92
CA PHE A 54 2.35 3.52 -7.12
C PHE A 54 2.74 3.12 -5.68
N LEU A 55 3.91 3.57 -5.25
CA LEU A 55 4.40 3.42 -3.87
C LEU A 55 4.36 4.79 -3.18
N SER A 56 3.71 4.87 -2.01
CA SER A 56 3.65 6.11 -1.23
C SER A 56 4.80 6.14 -0.21
N PRO A 57 5.79 7.05 -0.36
CA PRO A 57 6.85 7.19 0.62
C PRO A 57 6.32 7.91 1.87
N THR A 58 6.33 7.24 3.02
CA THR A 58 6.09 7.90 4.31
C THR A 58 7.40 8.49 4.82
N VAL A 59 7.51 9.81 4.85
CA VAL A 59 8.77 10.52 5.19
C VAL A 59 8.81 10.93 6.68
N TYR A 60 7.73 10.74 7.44
CA TYR A 60 7.67 11.14 8.84
C TYR A 60 6.95 10.10 9.70
N ILE A 61 7.68 9.52 10.66
CA ILE A 61 7.13 8.66 11.71
C ILE A 61 7.56 9.28 13.04
N LEU A 62 6.60 9.75 13.84
CA LEU A 62 6.88 10.20 15.20
C LEU A 62 7.24 8.98 16.05
N THR A 63 8.53 8.81 16.34
CA THR A 63 9.00 7.85 17.33
C THR A 63 8.64 8.34 18.73
N LYS A 64 8.18 7.41 19.57
CA LYS A 64 7.53 7.59 20.88
C LYS A 64 8.36 8.35 21.95
N ASN A 65 9.57 8.79 21.65
CA ASN A 65 10.53 9.32 22.63
C ASN A 65 10.67 10.85 22.68
N ARG A 66 9.71 11.63 22.17
CA ARG A 66 9.79 13.11 22.17
C ARG A 66 8.74 13.82 23.03
N PHE A 67 8.51 13.32 24.25
CA PHE A 67 7.85 14.08 25.31
C PHE A 67 8.68 14.01 26.61
N PRO A 68 9.54 14.99 26.92
CA PRO A 68 9.92 15.24 28.29
C PRO A 68 8.77 16.01 28.94
N ILE A 69 7.93 15.30 29.69
CA ILE A 69 7.02 15.90 30.67
C ILE A 69 7.43 15.37 32.04
N PHE A 70 8.62 15.76 32.49
CA PHE A 70 9.02 15.99 33.88
C PHE A 70 10.28 16.87 33.83
#